data_AF-A0A3P7XFQ8-F1
#
_entry.id   AF-A0A3P7XFQ8-F1
#
_cell.length_a   1.000
_cell.length_b   1.000
_cell.length_c   1.000
_cell.angle_alpha   90.00
_cell.angle_beta   90.00
_cell.angle_gamma   90.00
#
_symmetry.space_group_name_H-M   'P 1'
#
loop_
_entity.id
_entity.type
_entity.pdbx_description
1 polymer ?
#
loop_
_entity_poly.entity_id
_entity_poly.type
_entity_poly.pdbx_seq_one_letter_code
_entity_poly.pdbx_strand_id
1 'polypeptide(L)'
;MVFFLQFSGGIDFFFSTRSQAVTFVNFLSKRSPCRYQTAQHLKSHDVNNNTYNYKYTFSVEIAPVCKNDIVCLSRAQSQKLGGISQLCVVSKVTDAIHLIDPLTCQVCYVDSKAYFSSPFMSITTQKRFSPFVVLEIEEQRDDSSQMNSSKKSYTTSSTSYPVGAKLSHKHSPVSVWVMKDPSNETGLVQLDNESDCGIIHTRSHLGRILHPGDKVLGLDLRNCNINNTEFEKLPEDKIPDIILVLRPSQSKNAAGDKNNGPSKRKRIRKHSLNVADSECDTSTQAVNTNFSSSEDEYVSFGEEDEDETLEFFNMDTSFDEPNEGTSLN
;
A
#
# COMPACT_ATOMS: atom_id res chain seq x y z
N MET A 1 -17.29 13.99 23.58
CA MET A 1 -16.66 15.07 22.80
C MET A 1 -15.17 14.79 22.75
N VAL A 2 -14.58 14.69 21.56
CA VAL A 2 -13.12 14.48 21.39
C VAL A 2 -12.51 15.85 21.12
N PHE A 3 -11.45 16.20 21.84
CA PHE A 3 -10.68 17.42 21.60
C PHE A 3 -9.33 17.03 20.98
N PHE A 4 -8.84 17.82 20.04
CA PHE A 4 -7.51 17.63 19.45
C PHE A 4 -6.68 18.90 19.55
N LEU A 5 -5.37 18.73 19.75
CA LEU A 5 -4.38 19.80 19.72
C LEU A 5 -3.31 19.45 18.70
N GLN A 6 -3.02 20.38 17.79
CA GLN A 6 -1.97 20.21 16.79
C GLN A 6 -0.66 20.84 17.26
N PHE A 7 0.44 20.11 17.11
CA PHE A 7 1.80 20.59 17.39
C PHE A 7 2.69 20.42 16.14
N SER A 8 3.86 21.05 16.14
CA SER A 8 4.83 20.89 15.05
C SER A 8 5.33 19.44 15.00
N GLY A 9 4.78 18.65 14.07
CA GLY A 9 5.15 17.24 13.86
C GLY A 9 4.13 16.22 14.36
N GLY A 10 2.99 16.63 14.93
CA GLY A 10 1.98 15.68 15.41
C GLY A 10 0.65 16.29 15.82
N ILE A 11 -0.23 15.43 16.31
CA ILE A 11 -1.57 15.77 16.82
C ILE A 11 -1.88 14.92 18.05
N ASP A 12 -2.38 15.58 19.10
CA ASP A 12 -2.80 14.93 20.34
C ASP A 12 -4.33 14.82 20.37
N PHE A 13 -4.85 13.63 20.70
CA PHE A 13 -6.28 13.39 20.89
C PHE A 13 -6.60 13.14 22.35
N PHE A 14 -7.58 13.87 22.88
CA PHE A 14 -8.04 13.73 24.26
C PHE A 14 -9.38 13.00 24.31
N PHE A 15 -9.43 11.92 25.09
CA PHE A 15 -10.61 11.10 25.30
C PHE A 15 -11.04 11.13 26.77
N SER A 16 -12.35 11.16 27.02
CA SER A 16 -12.91 11.11 28.37
C SER A 16 -12.77 9.71 29.01
N THR A 17 -12.84 8.66 28.19
CA THR A 17 -12.75 7.27 28.64
C THR A 17 -11.55 6.56 28.03
N ARG A 18 -10.93 5.65 28.80
CA ARG A 18 -9.80 4.85 28.32
C ARG A 18 -10.20 3.95 27.15
N SER A 19 -11.39 3.35 27.20
CA SER A 19 -11.85 2.40 26.18
C SER A 19 -11.91 3.04 24.79
N GLN A 20 -12.40 4.28 24.68
CA GLN A 20 -12.43 5.02 23.41
C GLN A 20 -11.01 5.25 22.85
N ALA A 21 -10.05 5.60 23.71
CA ALA A 21 -8.66 5.80 23.31
C ALA A 21 -8.04 4.49 22.79
N VAL A 22 -8.28 3.35 23.46
CA VAL A 22 -7.79 2.04 23.01
C VAL A 22 -8.39 1.65 21.66
N THR A 23 -9.69 1.84 21.46
CA THR A 23 -10.34 1.59 20.16
C THR A 23 -9.74 2.46 19.06
N PHE A 24 -9.44 3.73 19.36
CA PHE A 24 -8.82 4.64 18.40
C PHE A 24 -7.38 4.20 18.04
N VAL A 25 -6.57 3.80 19.02
CA VAL A 25 -5.23 3.26 18.75
C VAL A 25 -5.31 1.99 17.89
N ASN A 26 -6.24 1.08 18.19
CA ASN A 26 -6.47 -0.12 17.38
C ASN A 26 -6.89 0.23 15.94
N PHE A 27 -7.70 1.27 15.77
CA PHE A 27 -8.06 1.77 14.44
C PHE A 27 -6.82 2.28 13.68
N LEU A 28 -5.95 3.05 14.33
CA LEU A 28 -4.71 3.52 13.71
C LEU A 28 -3.79 2.37 13.29
N SER A 29 -3.61 1.38 14.16
CA SER A 29 -2.79 0.19 13.85
C SER A 29 -3.31 -0.64 12.68
N LYS A 30 -4.62 -0.62 12.42
CA LYS A 30 -5.22 -1.29 11.25
C LYS A 30 -5.02 -0.50 9.95
N ARG A 31 -4.90 0.84 10.03
CA ARG A 31 -4.89 1.71 8.85
C ARG A 31 -3.49 2.13 8.40
N SER A 32 -2.53 2.18 9.32
CA SER A 32 -1.18 2.67 9.08
C SER A 32 -0.17 1.84 9.88
N PRO A 33 1.04 1.58 9.36
CA PRO A 33 2.07 0.92 10.15
C PRO A 33 2.50 1.84 11.29
N CYS A 34 2.27 1.41 12.52
CA CYS A 34 2.59 2.20 13.70
C CYS A 34 3.07 1.33 14.85
N ARG A 35 3.89 1.91 15.73
CA ARG A 35 4.14 1.38 17.08
C ARG A 35 3.55 2.33 18.08
N TYR A 36 3.10 1.82 19.21
CA TYR A 36 2.61 2.66 20.29
C TYR A 36 3.16 2.24 21.64
N GLN A 37 3.29 3.21 22.53
CA GLN A 37 3.69 3.02 23.92
C GLN A 37 2.62 3.60 24.84
N THR A 38 2.32 2.88 25.92
CA THR A 38 1.34 3.32 26.93
C THR A 38 2.08 3.78 28.18
N ALA A 39 1.69 4.95 28.69
CA ALA A 39 2.12 5.46 29.99
C ALA A 39 0.88 5.73 30.87
N GLN A 40 1.04 5.56 32.18
CA GLN A 40 0.01 5.88 33.16
C GLN A 40 0.57 6.80 34.22
N HIS A 41 -0.20 7.82 34.58
CA HIS A 41 0.13 8.78 35.62
C HIS A 41 -0.99 8.78 36.66
N LEU A 42 -0.67 8.41 37.90
CA LEU A 42 -1.63 8.47 39.00
C LEU A 42 -1.91 9.94 39.34
N LYS A 43 -3.17 10.36 39.24
CA LYS A 43 -3.60 11.70 39.63
C LYS A 43 -4.01 11.76 41.09
N SER A 44 -4.78 10.78 41.55
CA SER A 44 -5.25 10.71 42.94
C SER A 44 -5.60 9.28 43.32
N HIS A 45 -5.55 9.00 44.62
CA HIS A 45 -6.00 7.76 45.23
C HIS A 45 -6.94 8.10 46.38
N ASP A 46 -8.11 7.45 46.42
CA ASP A 46 -9.02 7.49 47.55
C ASP A 46 -8.76 6.26 48.44
N VAL A 47 -8.20 6.51 49.61
CA VAL A 47 -7.85 5.47 50.59
C VAL A 47 -9.10 4.79 51.15
N ASN A 48 -10.23 5.48 51.20
CA ASN A 48 -11.44 4.99 51.85
C ASN A 48 -12.22 4.01 50.97
N ASN A 49 -12.16 4.19 49.65
CA ASN A 49 -12.84 3.33 48.67
C ASN A 49 -11.84 2.60 47.74
N ASN A 50 -10.55 2.59 48.12
CA ASN A 50 -9.45 2.00 47.36
C ASN A 50 -9.50 2.24 45.84
N THR A 51 -9.90 3.45 45.44
CA THR A 51 -10.14 3.82 44.04
C THR A 51 -9.04 4.75 43.55
N TYR A 52 -8.54 4.51 42.35
CA TYR A 52 -7.40 5.21 41.78
C TYR A 52 -7.80 5.94 40.51
N ASN A 53 -7.50 7.25 40.44
CA ASN A 53 -7.71 8.05 39.24
C ASN A 53 -6.41 8.13 38.46
N TYR A 54 -6.36 7.45 37.32
CA TYR A 54 -5.20 7.48 36.42
C TYR A 54 -5.48 8.35 35.19
N LYS A 55 -4.44 9.06 34.74
CA LYS A 55 -4.36 9.63 33.39
C LYS A 55 -3.54 8.68 32.53
N TYR A 56 -4.13 8.20 31.44
CA TYR A 56 -3.46 7.34 30.47
C TYR A 56 -3.00 8.18 29.28
N THR A 57 -1.78 7.92 28.81
CA THR A 57 -1.21 8.53 27.61
C THR A 57 -0.79 7.41 26.67
N PHE A 58 -1.24 7.48 25.42
CA PHE A 58 -0.82 6.58 24.35
C PHE A 58 0.01 7.40 23.36
N SER A 59 1.30 7.10 23.26
CA SER A 59 2.19 7.70 22.27
C SER A 59 2.23 6.79 21.06
N VAL A 60 1.73 7.25 19.91
CA VAL A 60 1.68 6.48 18.66
C VAL A 60 2.66 7.09 17.67
N GLU A 61 3.59 6.29 17.17
CA GLU A 61 4.56 6.68 16.15
C GLU A 61 4.25 5.93 14.85
N ILE A 62 4.02 6.68 13.79
CA ILE A 62 3.73 6.17 12.43
C ILE A 62 5.03 6.09 11.63
N ALA A 63 5.19 5.06 10.81
CA ALA A 63 6.35 4.97 9.92
C ALA A 63 6.39 6.17 8.94
N PRO A 64 7.51 6.90 8.83
CA PRO A 64 7.66 8.06 7.94
C PRO A 64 7.85 7.68 6.46
N VAL A 65 6.97 6.82 5.93
CA VAL A 65 7.01 6.36 4.54
C VAL A 65 5.61 6.50 3.95
N CYS A 66 5.50 7.17 2.80
CA CYS A 66 4.23 7.41 2.13
C CYS A 66 4.06 6.51 0.91
N LYS A 67 2.81 6.43 0.43
CA LYS A 67 2.49 5.81 -0.85
C LYS A 67 3.25 6.54 -1.98
N ASN A 68 3.74 5.76 -2.94
CA ASN A 68 4.51 6.19 -4.10
C ASN A 68 5.92 6.75 -3.77
N ASP A 69 6.39 6.65 -2.53
CA ASP A 69 7.77 7.01 -2.23
C ASP A 69 8.74 5.96 -2.79
N ILE A 70 9.93 6.42 -3.14
CA ILE A 70 11.05 5.53 -3.51
C ILE A 70 11.90 5.33 -2.27
N VAL A 71 12.17 4.08 -1.93
CA VAL A 71 12.94 3.69 -0.74
C VAL A 71 14.19 2.93 -1.15
N CYS A 72 15.28 3.14 -0.40
CA CYS A 72 16.49 2.32 -0.50
C CYS A 72 16.57 1.43 0.73
N LEU A 73 16.51 0.12 0.51
CA LEU A 73 16.73 -0.88 1.54
C LEU A 73 18.22 -1.18 1.66
N SER A 74 18.67 -1.49 2.86
CA SER A 74 20.01 -2.05 3.04
C SER A 74 20.10 -3.44 2.41
N ARG A 75 21.32 -3.86 2.05
CA ARG A 75 21.56 -5.21 1.51
C ARG A 75 21.06 -6.31 2.45
N ALA A 76 21.22 -6.14 3.76
CA ALA A 76 20.75 -7.11 4.75
C ALA A 76 19.21 -7.21 4.80
N GLN A 77 18.51 -6.08 4.70
CA GLN A 77 17.05 -6.05 4.64
C GLN A 77 16.53 -6.70 3.35
N SER A 78 17.12 -6.34 2.21
CA SER A 78 16.78 -6.92 0.89
C SER A 78 16.83 -8.45 0.92
N GLN A 79 17.89 -9.04 1.50
CA GLN A 79 17.99 -10.50 1.63
C GLN A 79 16.94 -11.11 2.55
N LYS A 80 16.65 -10.48 3.70
CA LYS A 80 15.60 -10.93 4.62
C LYS A 80 14.21 -10.87 4.00
N LEU A 81 13.98 -9.94 3.10
CA LEU A 81 12.71 -9.67 2.43
C LEU A 81 12.52 -10.48 1.13
N GLY A 82 13.12 -11.67 1.05
CA GLY A 82 12.99 -12.56 -0.11
C GLY A 82 13.91 -12.19 -1.28
N GLY A 83 15.02 -11.51 -1.01
CA GLY A 83 16.00 -11.14 -2.02
C GLY A 83 15.52 -10.06 -2.99
N ILE A 84 14.53 -9.25 -2.61
CA ILE A 84 14.04 -8.12 -3.41
C ILE A 84 15.15 -7.10 -3.70
N SER A 85 15.05 -6.35 -4.79
CA SER A 85 15.99 -5.27 -5.09
C SER A 85 16.06 -4.25 -3.95
N GLN A 86 17.19 -3.55 -3.83
CA GLN A 86 17.38 -2.54 -2.79
C GLN A 86 16.59 -1.26 -3.10
N LEU A 87 16.38 -0.95 -4.38
CA LEU A 87 15.55 0.18 -4.82
C LEU A 87 14.12 -0.29 -5.04
N CYS A 88 13.23 0.10 -4.15
CA CYS A 88 11.82 -0.27 -4.21
C CYS A 88 10.93 0.96 -4.26
N VAL A 89 9.75 0.79 -4.85
CA VAL A 89 8.65 1.76 -4.83
C VAL A 89 7.62 1.30 -3.81
N VAL A 90 7.09 2.22 -3.01
CA VAL A 90 6.00 1.93 -2.06
C VAL A 90 4.67 1.94 -2.82
N SER A 91 4.09 0.78 -3.09
CA SER A 91 2.84 0.67 -3.85
C SER A 91 1.63 1.05 -2.99
N LYS A 92 1.60 0.59 -1.73
CA LYS A 92 0.49 0.80 -0.79
C LYS A 92 1.00 0.85 0.64
N VAL A 93 0.32 1.63 1.47
CA VAL A 93 0.53 1.65 2.92
C VAL A 93 -0.82 1.30 3.56
N THR A 94 -0.86 0.19 4.30
CA THR A 94 -2.02 -0.27 5.10
C THR A 94 -1.57 -0.44 6.56
N ASP A 95 -1.90 -1.54 7.23
CA ASP A 95 -1.23 -2.03 8.44
C ASP A 95 0.27 -2.37 8.23
N ALA A 96 0.63 -2.74 7.00
CA ALA A 96 1.99 -3.02 6.54
C ALA A 96 2.38 -2.11 5.36
N ILE A 97 3.68 -2.01 5.09
CA ILE A 97 4.24 -1.28 3.95
C ILE A 97 4.40 -2.26 2.78
N HIS A 98 3.75 -1.97 1.66
CA HIS A 98 3.79 -2.79 0.45
C HIS A 98 4.83 -2.21 -0.50
N LEU A 99 5.91 -2.96 -0.72
CA LEU A 99 6.99 -2.61 -1.61
C LEU A 99 6.86 -3.38 -2.93
N ILE A 100 7.21 -2.71 -4.02
CA ILE A 100 7.34 -3.32 -5.34
C ILE A 100 8.69 -2.94 -5.95
N ASP A 101 9.37 -3.93 -6.51
CA ASP A 101 10.54 -3.70 -7.36
C ASP A 101 10.08 -3.21 -8.74
N PRO A 102 10.46 -2.00 -9.19
CA PRO A 102 10.03 -1.48 -10.48
C PRO A 102 10.58 -2.28 -11.67
N LEU A 103 11.69 -3.02 -11.52
CA LEU A 103 12.34 -3.73 -12.62
C LEU A 103 11.80 -5.14 -12.82
N THR A 104 11.49 -5.83 -11.72
CA THR A 104 11.11 -7.25 -11.72
C THR A 104 9.64 -7.49 -11.34
N CYS A 105 8.92 -6.48 -10.84
CA CYS A 105 7.58 -6.62 -10.27
C CYS A 105 7.51 -7.60 -9.06
N GLN A 106 8.64 -7.90 -8.42
CA GLN A 106 8.64 -8.59 -7.14
C GLN A 106 7.98 -7.72 -6.08
N VAL A 107 7.12 -8.31 -5.27
CA VAL A 107 6.44 -7.64 -4.16
C VAL A 107 6.93 -8.16 -2.83
N CYS A 108 6.96 -7.25 -1.87
CA CYS A 108 7.28 -7.58 -0.49
C CYS A 108 6.42 -6.77 0.47
N TYR A 109 6.06 -7.38 1.60
CA TYR A 109 5.27 -6.76 2.65
C TYR A 109 6.14 -6.62 3.89
N VAL A 110 6.24 -5.41 4.42
CA VAL A 110 7.00 -5.10 5.62
C VAL A 110 6.04 -4.74 6.75
N ASP A 111 5.96 -5.62 7.73
CA ASP A 111 5.16 -5.40 8.93
C ASP A 111 5.69 -4.24 9.77
N SER A 112 4.81 -3.63 10.55
CA SER A 112 5.16 -2.57 11.50
C SER A 112 6.34 -2.94 12.40
N LYS A 113 6.32 -4.16 12.98
CA LYS A 113 7.42 -4.63 13.86
C LYS A 113 8.74 -4.77 13.11
N ALA A 114 8.70 -5.32 11.90
CA ALA A 114 9.89 -5.49 11.05
C ALA A 114 10.48 -4.13 10.65
N TYR A 115 9.63 -3.17 10.32
CA TYR A 115 10.02 -1.79 10.02
C TYR A 115 10.73 -1.14 11.22
N PHE A 116 10.10 -1.13 12.40
CA PHE A 116 10.71 -0.46 13.57
C PHE A 116 11.95 -1.18 14.12
N SER A 117 12.15 -2.46 13.80
CA SER A 117 13.41 -3.16 14.09
C SER A 117 14.57 -2.73 13.19
N SER A 118 14.27 -2.32 11.95
CA SER A 118 15.27 -1.84 11.00
C SER A 118 14.63 -0.76 10.11
N PRO A 119 14.56 0.49 10.61
CA PRO A 119 13.86 1.55 9.88
C PRO A 119 14.63 1.94 8.62
N PHE A 120 13.90 2.31 7.58
CA PHE A 120 14.45 2.85 6.34
C PHE A 120 13.67 4.11 5.95
N MET A 121 14.36 5.05 5.30
CA MET A 121 13.77 6.32 4.90
C MET A 121 13.52 6.36 3.38
N SER A 122 12.51 7.12 2.97
CA SER A 122 12.30 7.44 1.56
C SER A 122 13.49 8.26 1.03
N ILE A 123 14.02 7.87 -0.12
CA ILE A 123 15.00 8.64 -0.89
C ILE A 123 14.37 9.95 -1.37
N THR A 124 13.18 9.83 -1.95
CA THR A 124 12.46 10.94 -2.57
C THR A 124 10.97 10.75 -2.39
N THR A 125 10.29 11.86 -2.08
CA THR A 125 8.83 11.97 -2.04
C THR A 125 8.27 12.37 -3.40
N GLN A 126 6.99 12.05 -3.63
CA GLN A 126 6.25 12.35 -4.86
C GLN A 126 6.38 13.81 -5.39
N LYS A 127 6.66 14.79 -4.53
CA LYS A 127 6.83 16.21 -4.91
C LYS A 127 7.99 16.50 -5.87
N ARG A 128 9.03 15.65 -5.89
CA ARG A 128 10.19 15.83 -6.78
C ARG A 128 10.09 15.01 -8.07
N PHE A 129 8.97 14.34 -8.32
CA PHE A 129 8.82 13.58 -9.56
C PHE A 129 8.67 14.51 -10.76
N SER A 130 9.39 14.14 -11.83
CA SER A 130 9.34 14.82 -13.12
C SER A 130 8.34 14.11 -14.03
N PRO A 131 7.62 14.87 -14.87
CA PRO A 131 6.76 14.30 -15.90
C PRO A 131 7.58 13.77 -17.08
N PHE A 132 7.20 12.60 -17.55
CA PHE A 132 7.71 11.96 -18.76
C PHE A 132 6.56 11.59 -19.68
N VAL A 133 6.84 11.52 -20.97
CA VAL A 133 5.95 11.03 -22.00
C VAL A 133 6.46 9.68 -22.47
N VAL A 134 5.58 8.68 -22.47
CA VAL A 134 5.88 7.35 -23.00
C VAL A 134 5.87 7.41 -24.52
N LEU A 135 6.94 6.94 -25.16
CA LEU A 135 7.06 6.91 -26.61
C LEU A 135 6.76 5.51 -27.15
N GLU A 136 7.43 4.51 -26.60
CA GLU A 136 7.33 3.13 -27.05
C GLU A 136 7.40 2.17 -25.86
N ILE A 137 6.71 1.04 -25.99
CA ILE A 137 6.60 0.01 -24.96
C ILE A 137 6.98 -1.32 -25.60
N GLU A 138 8.01 -1.96 -25.06
CA GLU A 138 8.43 -3.30 -25.41
C GLU A 138 7.98 -4.27 -24.31
N GLU A 139 6.93 -5.04 -24.60
CA GLU A 139 6.41 -6.05 -23.69
C GLU A 139 7.32 -7.27 -23.64
N GLN A 140 7.79 -7.62 -22.44
CA GLN A 140 8.50 -8.87 -22.23
C GLN A 140 7.47 -10.01 -22.21
N ARG A 141 7.39 -10.77 -23.30
CA ARG A 141 6.56 -11.98 -23.33
C ARG A 141 7.18 -13.02 -22.41
N ASP A 142 6.41 -13.45 -21.41
CA ASP A 142 6.78 -14.61 -20.61
C ASP A 142 6.78 -15.85 -21.52
N ASP A 143 7.96 -16.39 -21.81
CA ASP A 143 8.18 -17.56 -22.66
C ASP A 143 7.48 -18.84 -22.15
N SER A 144 6.83 -18.81 -20.98
CA SER A 144 6.04 -19.92 -20.45
C SER A 144 4.79 -20.25 -21.28
N SER A 145 4.36 -19.35 -22.18
CA SER A 145 3.22 -19.56 -23.08
C SER A 145 3.60 -20.01 -24.51
N GLN A 146 4.89 -20.08 -24.86
CA GLN A 146 5.35 -20.55 -26.17
C GLN A 146 5.89 -21.98 -26.14
N MET A 147 5.00 -22.96 -25.95
CA MET A 147 5.34 -24.36 -26.21
C MET A 147 5.18 -24.75 -27.68
N ASN A 148 4.89 -23.82 -28.60
CA ASN A 148 4.71 -24.10 -30.04
C ASN A 148 5.11 -22.93 -30.96
N SER A 149 6.38 -22.50 -30.98
CA SER A 149 6.99 -21.94 -32.21
C SER A 149 8.48 -21.73 -32.07
N SER A 150 9.25 -22.50 -32.83
CA SER A 150 10.70 -22.47 -32.93
C SER A 150 11.21 -21.16 -33.55
N LYS A 151 11.28 -20.07 -32.80
CA LYS A 151 12.08 -18.89 -33.17
C LYS A 151 12.80 -18.35 -31.94
N LYS A 152 14.11 -18.63 -31.90
CA LYS A 152 15.05 -18.19 -30.87
C LYS A 152 15.33 -16.69 -31.09
N SER A 153 14.73 -15.83 -30.28
CA SER A 153 14.89 -14.38 -30.35
C SER A 153 16.03 -13.94 -29.43
N TYR A 154 17.02 -13.26 -29.98
CA TYR A 154 18.14 -12.67 -29.25
C TYR A 154 17.72 -11.30 -28.70
N THR A 155 17.18 -11.23 -27.48
CA THR A 155 17.02 -9.97 -26.73
C THR A 155 17.05 -10.23 -25.22
N THR A 156 18.12 -9.72 -24.57
CA THR A 156 18.24 -9.27 -23.17
C THR A 156 17.63 -10.12 -22.03
N SER A 157 18.54 -10.72 -21.25
CA SER A 157 18.38 -11.23 -19.86
C SER A 157 16.98 -11.73 -19.49
N SER A 158 16.81 -13.07 -19.54
CA SER A 158 15.81 -13.75 -18.73
C SER A 158 15.91 -13.19 -17.31
N THR A 159 14.87 -12.49 -16.86
CA THR A 159 14.81 -12.00 -15.49
C THR A 159 14.63 -13.24 -14.62
N SER A 160 15.75 -13.86 -14.22
CA SER A 160 15.74 -15.02 -13.34
C SER A 160 15.38 -14.51 -11.95
N TYR A 161 14.12 -14.71 -11.58
CA TYR A 161 13.66 -14.40 -10.25
C TYR A 161 14.39 -15.27 -9.22
N PRO A 162 14.75 -14.73 -8.05
CA PRO A 162 15.23 -15.57 -6.97
C PRO A 162 14.16 -16.62 -6.62
N VAL A 163 14.61 -17.82 -6.28
CA VAL A 163 13.71 -18.94 -5.95
C VAL A 163 12.79 -18.51 -4.79
N GLY A 164 11.48 -18.56 -5.02
CA GLY A 164 10.47 -18.14 -4.04
C GLY A 164 10.09 -16.65 -4.09
N ALA A 165 10.51 -15.89 -5.12
CA ALA A 165 10.05 -14.52 -5.32
C ALA A 165 8.53 -14.45 -5.50
N LYS A 166 7.89 -13.57 -4.72
CA LYS A 166 6.46 -13.26 -4.88
C LYS A 166 6.30 -12.18 -5.94
N LEU A 167 5.59 -12.46 -7.02
CA LEU A 167 5.34 -11.49 -8.09
C LEU A 167 3.95 -10.88 -7.95
N SER A 168 3.82 -9.60 -8.33
CA SER A 168 2.53 -8.93 -8.35
C SER A 168 1.68 -9.41 -9.53
N HIS A 169 0.45 -9.85 -9.24
CA HIS A 169 -0.55 -10.12 -10.29
C HIS A 169 -1.21 -8.87 -10.86
N LYS A 170 -1.01 -7.68 -10.28
CA LYS A 170 -1.60 -6.42 -10.75
C LYS A 170 -0.69 -5.63 -11.69
N HIS A 171 0.59 -5.99 -11.70
CA HIS A 171 1.65 -5.27 -12.39
C HIS A 171 2.30 -6.22 -13.41
N SER A 172 2.99 -5.67 -14.38
CA SER A 172 3.74 -6.46 -15.36
C SER A 172 5.02 -5.69 -15.68
N PRO A 173 6.18 -6.36 -15.63
CA PRO A 173 7.44 -5.74 -15.97
C PRO A 173 7.47 -5.46 -17.47
N VAL A 174 7.83 -4.24 -17.83
CA VAL A 174 7.85 -3.80 -19.22
C VAL A 174 9.07 -2.92 -19.46
N SER A 175 9.62 -2.99 -20.68
CA SER A 175 10.68 -2.09 -21.13
C SER A 175 10.04 -0.91 -21.85
N VAL A 176 10.41 0.32 -21.49
CA VAL A 176 9.74 1.53 -21.96
C VAL A 176 10.77 2.56 -22.39
N TRP A 177 10.52 3.18 -23.54
CA TRP A 177 11.24 4.35 -24.01
C TRP A 177 10.43 5.60 -23.66
N VAL A 178 11.03 6.50 -22.90
CA VAL A 178 10.39 7.73 -22.41
C VAL A 178 11.21 8.95 -22.77
N MET A 179 10.55 10.10 -22.83
CA MET A 179 11.20 11.41 -22.95
C MET A 179 10.68 12.31 -21.83
N LYS A 180 11.49 13.24 -21.33
CA LYS A 180 11.00 14.28 -20.40
C LYS A 180 9.89 15.10 -21.07
N ASP A 181 8.84 15.42 -20.32
CA ASP A 181 7.76 16.25 -20.87
C ASP A 181 8.26 17.70 -21.03
N PRO A 182 8.38 18.22 -22.27
CA PRO A 182 8.94 19.55 -22.52
C PRO A 182 8.06 20.67 -21.99
N SER A 183 6.78 20.39 -21.68
CA SER A 183 5.85 21.41 -21.16
C SER A 183 6.18 21.90 -19.75
N ASN A 184 7.00 21.15 -19.00
CA ASN A 184 7.38 21.51 -17.62
C ASN A 184 8.81 22.08 -17.52
N GLU A 185 9.56 22.11 -18.63
CA GLU A 185 10.88 22.76 -18.67
C GLU A 185 10.73 24.21 -19.12
N THR A 186 10.69 25.12 -18.14
CA THR A 186 10.65 26.58 -18.34
C THR A 186 11.95 27.17 -18.92
N GLY A 187 12.78 26.36 -19.58
CA GLY A 187 14.07 26.77 -20.13
C GLY A 187 14.32 26.01 -21.42
N LEU A 188 14.83 26.73 -22.41
CA LEU A 188 15.35 26.16 -23.66
C LEU A 188 16.27 24.98 -23.30
N VAL A 189 15.85 23.76 -23.64
CA VAL A 189 16.79 22.63 -23.72
C VAL A 189 17.76 23.03 -24.82
N GLN A 190 18.93 23.52 -24.42
CA GLN A 190 20.03 23.67 -25.34
C GLN A 190 20.39 22.23 -25.74
N LEU A 191 20.04 21.89 -26.99
CA LEU A 191 20.41 20.65 -27.65
C LEU A 191 21.91 20.76 -27.94
N ASP A 192 22.72 20.53 -26.90
CA ASP A 192 24.18 20.73 -27.00
C ASP A 192 24.85 19.59 -27.76
N ASN A 193 24.15 18.48 -28.00
CA ASN A 193 24.67 17.33 -28.72
C ASN A 193 23.61 16.78 -29.69
N GLU A 194 23.90 16.83 -31.00
CA GLU A 194 23.06 16.26 -32.08
C GLU A 194 22.82 14.74 -31.95
N SER A 195 23.45 14.07 -30.98
CA SER A 195 23.46 12.61 -30.81
C SER A 195 22.54 12.08 -29.70
N ASP A 196 22.05 12.94 -28.78
CA ASP A 196 21.18 12.51 -27.68
C ASP A 196 19.75 13.02 -27.90
N CYS A 197 18.89 12.19 -28.48
CA CYS A 197 17.49 12.54 -28.78
C CYS A 197 16.60 12.74 -27.54
N GLY A 198 17.17 12.80 -26.33
CA GLY A 198 16.44 12.95 -25.06
C GLY A 198 15.56 11.74 -24.69
N ILE A 199 15.63 10.66 -25.49
CA ILE A 199 14.92 9.41 -25.26
C ILE A 199 15.74 8.57 -24.29
N ILE A 200 15.06 8.06 -23.26
CA ILE A 200 15.67 7.32 -22.16
C ILE A 200 14.93 6.00 -22.05
N HIS A 201 15.69 4.92 -21.99
CA HIS A 201 15.14 3.58 -21.76
C HIS A 201 15.05 3.30 -20.25
N THR A 202 13.93 2.75 -19.80
CA THR A 202 13.79 2.25 -18.43
C THR A 202 12.84 1.06 -18.36
N ARG A 203 13.04 0.18 -17.36
CA ARG A 203 12.06 -0.86 -17.04
C ARG A 203 11.08 -0.37 -16.00
N SER A 204 9.82 -0.72 -16.16
CA SER A 204 8.75 -0.29 -15.27
C SER A 204 7.83 -1.44 -14.89
N HIS A 205 7.23 -1.33 -13.71
CA HIS A 205 6.19 -2.24 -13.21
C HIS A 205 4.78 -1.87 -13.73
N LEU A 206 4.65 -0.76 -14.44
CA LEU A 206 3.37 -0.22 -14.88
C LEU A 206 2.88 -0.81 -16.21
N GLY A 207 3.42 -1.95 -16.67
CA GLY A 207 3.17 -2.48 -18.02
C GLY A 207 1.71 -2.70 -18.39
N ARG A 208 0.87 -3.13 -17.45
CA ARG A 208 -0.56 -3.35 -17.71
C ARG A 208 -1.39 -2.09 -17.90
N ILE A 209 -0.85 -0.94 -17.49
CA ILE A 209 -1.57 0.33 -17.53
C ILE A 209 -0.93 1.35 -18.46
N LEU A 210 0.34 1.21 -18.82
CA LEU A 210 1.02 2.16 -19.70
C LEU A 210 0.64 1.94 -21.16
N HIS A 211 0.46 3.05 -21.87
CA HIS A 211 0.30 3.08 -23.32
C HIS A 211 1.23 4.15 -23.92
N PRO A 212 1.67 4.00 -25.19
CA PRO A 212 2.35 5.07 -25.91
C PRO A 212 1.55 6.37 -25.91
N GLY A 213 2.22 7.50 -25.67
CA GLY A 213 1.62 8.83 -25.53
C GLY A 213 1.15 9.19 -24.11
N ASP A 214 1.19 8.25 -23.16
CA ASP A 214 0.82 8.55 -21.78
C ASP A 214 1.82 9.49 -21.10
N LYS A 215 1.29 10.43 -20.30
CA LYS A 215 2.08 11.17 -19.33
C LYS A 215 2.22 10.36 -18.06
N VAL A 216 3.44 10.23 -17.56
CA VAL A 216 3.80 9.49 -16.35
C VAL A 216 4.69 10.34 -15.47
N LEU A 217 4.68 10.10 -14.17
CA LEU A 217 5.56 10.72 -13.20
C LEU A 217 6.61 9.71 -12.73
N GLY A 218 7.86 10.15 -12.72
CA GLY A 218 8.97 9.34 -12.26
C GLY A 218 10.09 10.19 -11.66
N LEU A 219 11.09 9.52 -11.11
CA LEU A 219 12.30 10.15 -10.63
C LEU A 219 13.41 9.93 -11.66
N ASP A 220 14.02 11.02 -12.14
CA ASP A 220 15.27 10.98 -12.90
C ASP A 220 16.44 10.85 -11.92
N LEU A 221 17.01 9.66 -11.80
CA LEU A 221 18.09 9.39 -10.86
C LEU A 221 19.43 9.99 -11.32
N ARG A 222 19.61 10.21 -12.63
CA ARG A 222 20.84 10.81 -13.19
C ARG A 222 21.04 12.25 -12.76
N ASN A 223 19.94 12.98 -12.56
CA ASN A 223 19.95 14.41 -12.20
C ASN A 223 19.51 14.66 -10.75
N CYS A 224 19.21 13.61 -9.96
CA CYS A 224 18.74 13.77 -8.59
C CYS A 224 19.90 13.73 -7.59
N ASN A 225 20.03 14.79 -6.78
CA ASN A 225 20.91 14.77 -5.62
C ASN A 225 20.24 14.02 -4.45
N ILE A 226 20.66 12.77 -4.24
CA ILE A 226 20.15 11.87 -3.20
C ILE A 226 21.15 11.83 -2.05
N ASN A 227 20.69 12.23 -0.86
CA ASN A 227 21.45 12.07 0.38
C ASN A 227 20.97 10.82 1.12
N ASN A 228 21.51 9.65 0.76
CA ASN A 228 21.18 8.38 1.41
C ASN A 228 22.38 7.43 1.40
N THR A 229 22.80 6.99 2.59
CA THR A 229 23.99 6.14 2.78
C THR A 229 23.85 4.74 2.17
N GLU A 230 22.64 4.20 2.07
CA GLU A 230 22.42 2.90 1.43
C GLU A 230 22.43 3.02 -0.09
N PHE A 231 22.00 4.17 -0.62
CA PHE A 231 22.04 4.45 -2.06
C PHE A 231 23.47 4.56 -2.57
N GLU A 232 24.36 5.24 -1.83
CA GLU A 232 25.78 5.39 -2.18
C GLU A 232 26.55 4.05 -2.22
N LYS A 233 26.06 3.03 -1.50
CA LYS A 233 26.67 1.69 -1.47
C LYS A 233 26.22 0.81 -2.63
N LEU A 234 25.26 1.25 -3.43
CA LEU A 234 24.76 0.48 -4.57
C LEU A 234 25.78 0.50 -5.72
N PRO A 235 25.98 -0.64 -6.41
CA PRO A 235 26.73 -0.64 -7.65
C PRO A 235 25.95 0.12 -8.73
N GLU A 236 26.66 0.92 -9.53
CA GLU A 236 26.08 1.74 -10.60
C GLU A 236 25.25 0.90 -11.59
N ASP A 237 25.68 -0.32 -11.91
CA ASP A 237 24.98 -1.25 -12.80
C ASP A 237 23.55 -1.61 -12.34
N LYS A 238 23.24 -1.46 -11.06
CA LYS A 238 21.92 -1.78 -10.48
C LYS A 238 21.04 -0.55 -10.30
N ILE A 239 21.57 0.65 -10.55
CA ILE A 239 20.82 1.90 -10.42
C ILE A 239 20.19 2.19 -11.79
N PRO A 240 18.85 2.19 -11.92
CA PRO A 240 18.22 2.58 -13.16
C PRO A 240 18.34 4.09 -13.38
N ASP A 241 18.35 4.53 -14.64
CA ASP A 241 18.39 5.96 -14.97
C ASP A 241 17.14 6.71 -14.50
N ILE A 242 15.97 6.08 -14.70
CA ILE A 242 14.67 6.62 -14.31
C ILE A 242 13.85 5.53 -13.62
N ILE A 243 13.11 5.90 -12.57
CA ILE A 243 12.07 5.05 -11.99
C ILE A 243 10.71 5.69 -12.25
N LEU A 244 9.88 5.03 -13.05
CA LEU A 244 8.49 5.43 -13.27
C LEU A 244 7.61 4.91 -12.13
N VAL A 245 6.83 5.80 -11.51
CA VAL A 245 6.09 5.49 -10.29
C VAL A 245 4.58 5.60 -10.49
N LEU A 246 4.12 6.68 -11.13
CA LEU A 246 2.68 6.99 -11.20
C LEU A 246 2.28 7.35 -12.62
N ARG A 247 1.18 6.76 -13.09
CA ARG A 247 0.40 7.29 -14.22
C ARG A 247 -0.72 8.17 -13.65
N PRO A 248 -0.69 9.51 -13.79
CA PRO A 248 -1.81 10.36 -13.42
C PRO A 248 -3.05 9.93 -14.20
N SER A 249 -4.20 9.81 -13.52
CA SER A 249 -5.47 9.58 -14.21
C SER A 249 -5.76 10.80 -15.08
N GLN A 250 -5.92 10.59 -16.39
CA GLN A 250 -6.43 11.62 -17.28
C GLN A 250 -7.88 11.86 -16.86
N SER A 251 -8.10 12.89 -16.05
CA SER A 251 -9.46 13.33 -15.72
C SER A 251 -10.15 13.63 -17.04
N LYS A 252 -11.23 12.91 -17.35
CA LYS A 252 -12.08 13.17 -18.53
C LYS A 252 -12.71 14.58 -18.50
N ASN A 253 -12.46 15.37 -17.45
CA ASN A 253 -13.08 16.66 -17.20
C ASN A 253 -12.16 17.84 -17.56
N ALA A 254 -11.45 17.80 -18.69
CA ALA A 254 -10.78 18.97 -19.25
C ALA A 254 -11.25 19.36 -20.66
N ALA A 255 -12.07 18.54 -21.32
CA ALA A 255 -12.67 18.88 -22.61
C ALA A 255 -14.04 18.20 -22.81
N GLY A 256 -15.11 18.84 -22.31
CA GLY A 256 -16.39 18.92 -23.03
C GLY A 256 -17.24 17.66 -23.27
N ASP A 257 -17.34 16.69 -22.35
CA ASP A 257 -18.35 15.62 -22.49
C ASP A 257 -19.58 15.88 -21.59
N LYS A 258 -20.56 16.63 -22.10
CA LYS A 258 -21.85 16.91 -21.44
C LYS A 258 -22.91 15.82 -21.65
N ASN A 259 -22.58 14.64 -22.19
CA ASN A 259 -23.59 13.72 -22.71
C ASN A 259 -23.64 12.31 -22.08
N ASN A 260 -23.17 12.10 -20.86
CA ASN A 260 -23.51 10.89 -20.12
C ASN A 260 -24.44 11.18 -18.93
N GLY A 261 -25.75 11.00 -19.18
CA GLY A 261 -26.76 10.88 -18.15
C GLY A 261 -26.46 9.73 -17.19
N PRO A 262 -27.13 9.67 -16.02
CA PRO A 262 -26.76 8.75 -14.96
C PRO A 262 -26.90 7.30 -15.44
N SER A 263 -25.78 6.59 -15.51
CA SER A 263 -25.73 5.16 -15.79
C SER A 263 -26.69 4.44 -14.84
N LYS A 264 -27.72 3.81 -15.41
CA LYS A 264 -28.74 3.04 -14.68
C LYS A 264 -28.06 1.94 -13.87
N ARG A 265 -27.75 2.22 -12.60
CA ARG A 265 -27.39 1.20 -11.61
C ARG A 265 -28.54 0.19 -11.56
N LYS A 266 -28.24 -1.06 -11.92
CA LYS A 266 -29.16 -2.20 -11.82
C LYS A 266 -29.68 -2.29 -10.39
N ARG A 267 -30.94 -1.89 -10.19
CA ARG A 267 -31.67 -2.05 -8.95
C ARG A 267 -31.91 -3.55 -8.74
N ILE A 268 -31.05 -4.20 -7.96
CA ILE A 268 -31.25 -5.58 -7.53
C ILE A 268 -32.54 -5.61 -6.71
N ARG A 269 -33.58 -6.26 -7.25
CA ARG A 269 -34.83 -6.56 -6.54
C ARG A 269 -34.52 -7.67 -5.54
N LYS A 270 -34.54 -7.36 -4.24
CA LYS A 270 -34.58 -8.40 -3.21
C LYS A 270 -35.86 -9.22 -3.39
N HIS A 271 -35.73 -10.52 -3.60
CA HIS A 271 -36.83 -11.47 -3.57
C HIS A 271 -37.38 -11.53 -2.14
N SER A 272 -38.65 -11.16 -1.96
CA SER A 272 -39.44 -11.49 -0.78
C SER A 272 -39.78 -12.98 -0.83
N LEU A 273 -39.34 -13.74 0.17
CA LEU A 273 -39.85 -15.09 0.41
C LEU A 273 -41.23 -14.97 1.04
N ASN A 274 -42.25 -15.41 0.31
CA ASN A 274 -43.56 -15.75 0.87
C ASN A 274 -43.50 -17.22 1.28
N VAL A 275 -43.75 -17.52 2.56
CA VAL A 275 -44.18 -18.84 3.02
C VAL A 275 -45.29 -18.65 4.06
N ALA A 276 -46.30 -19.49 3.91
CA ALA A 276 -47.68 -19.38 4.36
C ALA A 276 -47.92 -19.59 5.87
N ASP A 277 -48.94 -18.88 6.35
CA ASP A 277 -50.05 -19.27 7.22
C ASP A 277 -49.87 -20.45 8.21
N SER A 278 -49.89 -20.13 9.50
CA SER A 278 -50.61 -20.93 10.50
C SER A 278 -51.30 -20.00 11.51
N GLU A 279 -52.60 -20.24 11.70
CA GLU A 279 -53.49 -19.48 12.58
C GLU A 279 -53.28 -19.88 14.06
N CYS A 280 -53.25 -18.90 14.96
CA CYS A 280 -53.92 -18.99 16.27
C CYS A 280 -54.21 -17.60 16.86
N ASP A 281 -55.45 -17.47 17.37
CA ASP A 281 -56.13 -16.25 17.79
C ASP A 281 -55.64 -15.62 19.10
N THR A 282 -55.83 -14.29 19.21
CA THR A 282 -56.63 -13.59 20.26
C THR A 282 -55.96 -12.32 20.81
N SER A 283 -56.51 -11.18 20.37
CA SER A 283 -56.66 -9.87 21.05
C SER A 283 -55.44 -9.16 21.66
N THR A 284 -55.11 -7.97 21.16
CA THR A 284 -55.53 -6.69 21.79
C THR A 284 -55.19 -5.47 20.94
N GLN A 285 -56.01 -4.43 21.17
CA GLN A 285 -56.26 -3.22 20.40
C GLN A 285 -55.06 -2.34 20.01
N ALA A 286 -55.24 -1.71 18.85
CA ALA A 286 -54.42 -0.67 18.26
C ALA A 286 -54.34 0.61 19.10
N VAL A 287 -53.16 1.23 19.12
CA VAL A 287 -53.00 2.68 19.23
C VAL A 287 -52.02 3.14 18.16
N ASN A 288 -52.57 3.81 17.14
CA ASN A 288 -51.83 4.57 16.14
C ASN A 288 -51.26 5.84 16.81
N THR A 289 -49.94 5.99 16.82
CA THR A 289 -49.31 7.31 16.98
C THR A 289 -48.33 7.52 15.84
N ASN A 290 -48.76 8.33 14.87
CA ASN A 290 -47.89 8.94 13.87
C ASN A 290 -46.87 9.83 14.60
N PHE A 291 -45.58 9.50 14.51
CA PHE A 291 -44.50 10.42 14.85
C PHE A 291 -43.49 10.43 13.71
N SER A 292 -43.36 11.59 13.07
CA SER A 292 -42.41 11.83 11.99
C SER A 292 -40.98 11.84 12.54
N SER A 293 -40.11 11.00 12.00
CA SER A 293 -38.66 11.19 12.11
C SER A 293 -38.08 11.31 10.71
N SER A 294 -37.46 12.47 10.48
CA SER A 294 -36.57 12.79 9.35
C SER A 294 -35.51 11.70 9.16
N GLU A 295 -35.43 11.16 7.95
CA GLU A 295 -34.37 10.25 7.51
C GLU A 295 -33.09 11.06 7.25
N ASP A 296 -32.07 10.87 8.08
CA ASP A 296 -30.70 11.28 7.76
C ASP A 296 -30.06 10.22 6.85
N GLU A 297 -29.57 10.67 5.68
CA GLU A 297 -28.91 9.85 4.67
C GLU A 297 -27.62 9.20 5.22
N TYR A 298 -27.62 7.87 5.37
CA TYR A 298 -26.40 7.09 5.60
C TYR A 298 -25.80 6.66 4.25
N VAL A 299 -24.65 7.23 3.89
CA VAL A 299 -23.88 6.83 2.70
C VAL A 299 -23.13 5.53 3.01
N SER A 300 -23.70 4.40 2.59
CA SER A 300 -23.02 3.09 2.63
C SER A 300 -21.90 3.05 1.58
N PHE A 301 -20.66 2.94 2.05
CA PHE A 301 -19.49 2.64 1.23
C PHE A 301 -19.55 1.14 0.92
N GLY A 302 -19.64 0.78 -0.36
CA GLY A 302 -19.63 -0.61 -0.79
C GLY A 302 -18.29 -1.25 -0.49
N GLU A 303 -18.31 -2.31 0.31
CA GLU A 303 -17.24 -3.31 0.39
C GLU A 303 -17.34 -4.16 -0.89
N GLU A 304 -16.28 -4.16 -1.69
CA GLU A 304 -16.09 -5.13 -2.76
C GLU A 304 -15.27 -6.29 -2.19
N ASP A 305 -16.00 -7.39 -1.96
CA ASP A 305 -15.63 -8.81 -2.00
C ASP A 305 -14.24 -9.23 -1.48
N GLU A 306 -14.22 -9.73 -0.25
CA GLU A 306 -13.21 -10.63 0.30
C GLU A 306 -13.68 -12.08 0.09
N ASP A 307 -12.97 -12.85 -0.74
CA ASP A 307 -12.99 -14.31 -0.71
C ASP A 307 -11.54 -14.82 -0.72
N GLU A 308 -10.93 -14.96 0.47
CA GLU A 308 -9.80 -15.87 0.68
C GLU A 308 -10.24 -16.96 1.66
N THR A 309 -10.44 -18.15 1.10
CA THR A 309 -10.62 -19.41 1.84
C THR A 309 -9.33 -19.74 2.59
N LEU A 310 -9.36 -19.58 3.92
CA LEU A 310 -8.29 -20.06 4.81
C LEU A 310 -8.48 -21.56 5.09
N GLU A 311 -7.62 -22.40 4.52
CA GLU A 311 -7.46 -23.78 4.96
C GLU A 311 -6.71 -23.82 6.30
N PHE A 312 -7.40 -24.31 7.34
CA PHE A 312 -6.85 -24.60 8.66
C PHE A 312 -5.89 -25.80 8.57
N PHE A 313 -4.60 -25.57 8.80
CA PHE A 313 -3.67 -26.63 9.19
C PHE A 313 -3.66 -26.78 10.71
N ASN A 314 -4.17 -27.91 11.21
CA ASN A 314 -3.99 -28.33 12.60
C ASN A 314 -2.51 -28.67 12.82
N MET A 315 -1.87 -27.99 13.79
CA MET A 315 -0.55 -28.36 14.27
C MET A 315 -0.74 -29.12 15.59
N ASP A 316 -0.62 -30.44 15.53
CA ASP A 316 -0.62 -31.30 16.70
C ASP A 316 0.58 -30.95 17.60
N THR A 317 0.28 -30.50 18.81
CA THR A 317 1.25 -30.31 19.89
C THR A 317 1.43 -31.62 20.64
N SER A 318 2.48 -32.38 20.35
CA SER A 318 2.95 -33.45 21.24
C SER A 318 3.94 -32.87 22.26
N PHE A 319 3.53 -32.98 23.51
CA PHE A 319 4.21 -32.55 24.73
C PHE A 319 5.17 -33.67 25.18
N ASP A 320 6.49 -33.43 25.17
CA ASP A 320 7.47 -34.37 25.72
C ASP A 320 7.80 -33.98 27.17
N GLU A 321 7.46 -34.86 28.12
CA GLU A 321 7.94 -34.81 29.50
C GLU A 321 9.33 -35.45 29.65
N PRO A 322 10.17 -34.99 30.58
CA PRO A 322 11.49 -35.57 30.84
C PRO A 322 11.39 -36.83 31.72
N ASN A 323 12.01 -37.92 31.26
CA ASN A 323 12.07 -39.19 31.98
C ASN A 323 13.22 -39.18 33.01
N GLU A 324 12.88 -39.21 34.31
CA GLU A 324 13.82 -39.56 35.38
C GLU A 324 13.97 -41.09 35.48
N GLY A 325 15.21 -41.58 35.55
CA GLY A 325 15.50 -42.97 35.91
C GLY A 325 16.93 -43.42 35.64
N THR A 326 17.76 -43.41 36.70
CA THR A 326 18.69 -44.48 37.18
C THR A 326 19.03 -45.63 36.20
N SER A 327 20.23 -46.19 36.07
CA SER A 327 21.47 -46.23 36.86
C SER A 327 22.53 -47.11 36.11
N LEU A 328 23.78 -47.12 36.62
CA LEU A 328 24.88 -48.11 36.42
C LEU A 328 25.84 -47.89 35.23
N ASN A 329 26.97 -47.23 35.51
CA ASN A 329 28.25 -47.88 35.86
C ASN A 329 29.18 -46.86 36.53
#